data_AF-A0A932Q380-F1
#
_entry.id   AF-A0A932Q380-F1
#
_cell.length_a   1.000
_cell.length_b   1.000
_cell.length_c   1.000
_cell.angle_alpha   90.00
_cell.angle_beta   90.00
_cell.angle_gamma   90.00
#
_symmetry.space_group_name_H-M   'P 1'
#
loop_
_entity.id
_entity.type
_entity.pdbx_description
1 polymer ?
#
loop_
_entity_poly.entity_id
_entity_poly.type
_entity_poly.pdbx_seq_one_letter_code
_entity_poly.pdbx_strand_id
1 'polypeptide(L)' 'MIYIGTSGFSYNDWVGPYYPDDLKATDRLAFYANEFKTLEINFTYYR' A
#
# COMPACT_ATOMS: atom_id res chain seq x y z
N MET A 1 -13.44 -18.01 -5.34
CA MET A 1 -12.44 -17.35 -4.47
C MET A 1 -12.65 -15.85 -4.62
N ILE A 2 -12.71 -15.10 -3.53
CA ILE A 2 -12.89 -13.64 -3.53
C ILE A 2 -11.65 -13.02 -2.89
N TYR A 3 -11.08 -11.99 -3.51
CA TYR A 3 -9.96 -11.22 -2.97
C TYR A 3 -10.39 -9.78 -2.76
N ILE A 4 -9.95 -9.18 -1.66
CA ILE A 4 -10.28 -7.80 -1.27
C ILE A 4 -8.95 -7.06 -1.06
N GLY A 5 -8.88 -5.84 -1.56
CA GLY A 5 -7.73 -4.94 -1.51
C GLY A 5 -8.10 -3.55 -1.99
N THR A 6 -7.12 -2.66 -2.03
CA THR A 6 -7.28 -1.24 -2.41
C THR A 6 -6.75 -0.95 -3.81
N SER A 7 -7.20 0.15 -4.41
CA SER A 7 -6.53 0.75 -5.57
C SER A 7 -5.30 1.48 -5.09
N GLY A 8 -4.12 0.88 -5.28
CA GLY A 8 -2.83 1.39 -4.84
C GLY A 8 -2.50 1.07 -3.38
N PHE A 9 -1.23 1.30 -3.04
CA PHE A 9 -0.69 1.15 -1.69
C PHE A 9 0.31 2.28 -1.32
N SER A 10 0.75 3.09 -2.28
CA SER A 10 1.83 4.05 -2.04
C SER A 10 1.28 5.45 -1.71
N TYR A 11 0.60 5.57 -0.58
CA TYR A 11 -0.01 6.83 -0.12
C TYR A 11 0.68 7.36 1.14
N ASN A 12 1.04 8.65 1.14
CA ASN A 12 1.62 9.30 2.32
C ASN A 12 0.58 9.58 3.41
N ASP A 13 -0.67 9.82 3.02
CA ASP A 13 -1.79 10.05 3.95
C ASP A 13 -2.11 8.81 4.81
N TRP A 14 -1.56 7.65 4.45
CA TRP A 14 -1.71 6.42 5.22
C TRP A 14 -0.68 6.29 6.34
N VAL A 15 0.36 7.12 6.38
CA VAL A 15 1.32 7.16 7.50
C VAL A 15 0.64 7.75 8.74
N GLY A 16 0.65 6.97 9.83
CA GLY A 16 -0.10 7.22 11.06
C GLY A 16 -1.37 6.37 11.15
N PRO A 17 -2.38 6.57 10.27
CA PRO A 17 -3.62 5.79 10.32
C PRO A 17 -3.48 4.31 9.98
N TYR A 18 -2.52 3.95 9.12
CA TYR A 18 -2.34 2.57 8.63
C TYR A 18 -0.87 2.13 8.61
N TYR A 19 0.01 2.93 8.03
CA TYR A 19 1.46 2.70 8.07
C TYR A 19 2.06 3.26 9.36
N PRO A 20 2.94 2.52 10.05
CA PRO A 20 3.74 3.07 11.14
C PRO A 20 4.54 4.31 10.71
N ASP A 21 4.74 5.24 11.63
CA ASP A 21 5.42 6.52 11.36
C ASP A 21 6.87 6.36 10.89
N ASP A 22 7.54 5.27 11.29
CA ASP A 22 8.92 4.95 10.95
C ASP A 22 9.05 3.99 9.75
N LEU A 23 7.93 3.57 9.14
CA LEU A 23 7.94 2.67 8.00
C LEU A 23 8.48 3.38 6.74
N LYS A 24 9.57 2.84 6.19
CA LYS A 24 10.13 3.35 4.93
C LYS A 24 9.15 3.14 3.78
N ALA A 25 9.08 4.10 2.86
CA ALA A 25 8.21 4.01 1.69
C ALA A 25 8.47 2.75 0.83
N THR A 26 9.73 2.29 0.77
CA THR A 26 10.12 1.05 0.07
C THR A 26 9.53 -0.21 0.69
N ASP A 27 9.19 -0.17 1.97
CA ASP A 27 8.74 -1.32 2.74
C ASP A 27 7.20 -1.38 2.82
N ARG A 28 6.49 -0.35 2.32
CA ARG A 28 5.02 -0.25 2.35
C ARG A 28 4.30 -1.41 1.66
N LEU A 29 4.83 -1.91 0.54
CA LEU A 29 4.24 -3.07 -0.15
C LEU A 29 4.34 -4.33 0.69
N ALA A 30 5.50 -4.56 1.29
CA ALA A 30 5.74 -5.72 2.16
C ALA A 30 4.85 -5.64 3.42
N PHE A 31 4.71 -4.45 4.00
CA PHE A 31 3.79 -4.21 5.11
C PHE A 31 2.33 -4.51 4.71
N TYR A 32 1.87 -3.91 3.60
CA TYR A 32 0.50 -4.06 3.09
C TYR A 32 0.13 -5.52 2.79
N ALA A 33 1.08 -6.30 2.27
CA ALA A 33 0.89 -7.71 1.93
C ALA A 33 0.63 -8.62 3.15
N ASN A 34 0.87 -8.15 4.38
CA ASN A 34 0.53 -8.91 5.59
C ASN A 34 -0.98 -8.95 5.86
N GLU A 35 -1.74 -7.97 5.36
CA GLU A 35 -3.19 -7.87 5.59
C GLU A 35 -4.01 -8.18 4.34
N PHE A 36 -3.60 -7.62 3.19
CA PHE A 36 -4.34 -7.75 1.94
C PHE A 36 -3.61 -8.66 0.95
N LYS A 37 -4.37 -9.58 0.35
CA LYS A 37 -3.85 -10.55 -0.64
C LYS A 37 -3.86 -10.03 -2.07
N THR A 38 -4.44 -8.87 -2.31
CA THR A 38 -4.53 -8.24 -3.63
C THR A 38 -4.53 -6.72 -3.51
N LEU A 39 -4.23 -6.04 -4.61
CA LEU A 39 -4.39 -4.61 -4.81
C LEU A 39 -4.46 -4.34 -6.32
N GLU A 40 -5.03 -3.20 -6.70
CA GLU A 40 -5.02 -2.71 -8.08
C GLU A 40 -3.88 -1.69 -8.25
N ILE A 41 -3.10 -1.77 -9.33
CA ILE A 41 -2.05 -0.80 -9.66
C ILE A 41 -2.42 -0.06 -10.93
N ASN A 42 -2.32 1.27 -10.89
CA ASN A 42 -2.27 2.11 -12.08
C ASN A 42 -0.89 2.79 -12.15
N PHE A 43 -0.02 2.31 -13.04
CA PHE A 43 1.33 2.85 -13.17
C PHE A 43 1.37 3.93 -14.25
N THR A 44 1.79 5.13 -13.85
CA THR A 44 1.94 6.30 -14.72
C THR A 44 3.32 6.93 -14.49
N TYR A 45 3.70 7.88 -15.34
CA TYR A 45 5.04 8.47 -15.33
C TYR A 45 5.17 9.73 -14.46
N TYR A 46 4.18 10.04 -13.61
CA TYR A 46 4.25 11.18 -12.71
C TYR A 46 5.35 10.97 -11.66
N ARG A 47 6.06 12.04 -11.33
CA ARG A 47 7.12 12.07 -10.31
C ARG A 47 6.72 12.98 -9.17
#